data_AF-A0A662HQJ7-F1
#
_entry.id   AF-A0A662HQJ7-F1
#
_cell.length_a   1.000
_cell.length_b   1.000
_cell.length_c   1.000
_cell.angle_alpha   90.00
_cell.angle_beta   90.00
_cell.angle_gamma   90.00
#
_symmetry.space_group_name_H-M   'P 1'
#
loop_
_entity.id
_entity.type
_entity.pdbx_description
1 polymer ?
#
loop_
_entity_poly.entity_id
_entity_poly.type
_entity_poly.pdbx_seq_one_letter_code
_entity_poly.pdbx_strand_id
1 'polypeptide(L)'
;MSRVFKYRGYTLEELLMMPMDDFIKLLPSRQRRSLLRGLTPQQKKLMEKVRKVKKKLEQNPKARYMIKTHCRDMVILPEMVGLTIHVYNGKEFIPVKIVPEMIGHYLGEFAPTCKKVEHGAPGLKATRSSMYVPLK
;
A
#
# COMPACT_ATOMS: atom_id res chain seq x y z
N MET A 1 7.54 27.26 -2.41
CA MET A 1 6.90 26.90 -1.12
C MET A 1 6.41 25.46 -1.22
N SER A 2 6.97 24.55 -0.42
CA SER A 2 6.48 23.17 -0.33
C SER A 2 5.06 23.17 0.22
N ARG A 3 4.10 22.62 -0.54
CA ARG A 3 2.72 22.42 -0.05
C ARG A 3 2.76 21.50 1.16
N VAL A 4 2.38 22.01 2.33
CA VAL A 4 2.21 21.20 3.54
C VAL A 4 1.06 20.23 3.28
N PHE A 5 1.34 18.93 3.40
CA PHE A 5 0.32 17.90 3.22
C PHE A 5 -0.76 18.02 4.29
N LYS A 6 -2.02 18.05 3.86
CA LYS A 6 -3.19 18.01 4.74
C LYS A 6 -4.18 16.97 4.24
N TYR A 7 -4.69 16.15 5.14
CA TYR A 7 -5.76 15.19 4.85
C TYR A 7 -7.05 15.69 5.49
N ARG A 8 -8.04 16.06 4.66
CA ARG A 8 -9.33 16.61 5.11
C ARG A 8 -9.21 17.75 6.13
N GLY A 9 -8.18 18.59 5.97
CA GLY A 9 -7.92 19.75 6.82
C GLY A 9 -6.87 19.53 7.91
N TYR A 10 -6.53 18.27 8.22
CA TYR A 10 -5.60 17.94 9.30
C TYR A 10 -4.18 17.69 8.81
N THR A 11 -3.19 18.06 9.63
CA THR A 11 -1.78 17.73 9.38
C THR A 11 -1.47 16.28 9.72
N LEU A 12 -0.34 15.76 9.25
CA LEU A 12 0.08 14.39 9.54
C LEU A 12 0.30 14.15 11.05
N GLU A 13 0.84 15.15 11.74
CA GLU A 13 1.11 15.07 13.19
C GLU A 13 -0.20 15.04 13.99
N GLU A 14 -1.16 15.89 13.63
CA GLU A 14 -2.51 15.88 14.21
C GLU A 14 -3.18 14.52 14.02
N LEU A 15 -3.11 13.95 12.81
CA LEU A 15 -3.68 12.63 12.52
C LEU A 15 -3.06 11.49 13.33
N LEU A 16 -1.78 11.62 13.72
CA LEU A 16 -1.10 10.62 14.55
C LEU A 16 -1.48 10.73 16.03
N MET A 17 -1.80 11.95 16.50
CA MET A 17 -2.21 12.19 17.89
C MET A 17 -3.69 11.91 18.13
N MET A 18 -4.52 11.99 17.09
CA MET A 18 -5.95 11.71 17.20
C MET A 18 -6.23 10.25 17.57
N PRO A 19 -7.30 9.99 18.34
CA PRO A 19 -7.77 8.63 18.55
C PRO A 19 -8.27 8.03 17.23
N MET A 20 -8.12 6.71 17.11
CA MET A 20 -8.48 5.97 15.90
C MET A 20 -9.97 6.16 15.54
N ASP A 21 -10.85 6.28 16.53
CA ASP A 21 -12.29 6.42 16.33
C ASP A 21 -12.66 7.73 15.62
N ASP A 22 -11.95 8.82 15.92
CA ASP A 22 -12.15 10.10 15.25
C ASP A 22 -11.55 10.08 13.84
N PHE A 23 -10.39 9.44 13.67
CA PHE A 23 -9.82 9.22 12.35
C PHE A 23 -10.75 8.41 11.44
N ILE A 24 -11.42 7.38 11.98
CA ILE A 24 -12.38 6.55 11.25
C ILE A 24 -13.55 7.38 10.69
N LYS A 25 -14.02 8.40 11.43
CA LYS A 25 -15.08 9.31 10.95
C LYS A 25 -14.62 10.14 9.75
N LEU A 26 -13.33 10.46 9.69
CA LEU A 26 -12.71 11.19 8.59
C LEU A 26 -12.45 10.32 7.36
N LEU A 27 -12.67 9.00 7.38
CA LEU A 27 -12.43 8.17 6.19
C LEU A 27 -13.64 8.12 5.24
N PRO A 28 -13.44 7.77 3.95
CA PRO A 28 -14.56 7.47 3.07
C PRO A 28 -15.35 6.24 3.55
N SER A 29 -16.62 6.15 3.13
CA SER A 29 -17.60 5.18 3.66
C SER A 29 -17.14 3.73 3.62
N ARG A 30 -16.41 3.32 2.57
CA ARG A 30 -15.94 1.94 2.40
C ARG A 30 -14.88 1.57 3.44
N GLN A 31 -13.89 2.42 3.61
CA GLN A 31 -12.80 2.26 4.58
C GLN A 31 -13.32 2.34 6.01
N ARG A 32 -14.21 3.30 6.28
CA ARG A 32 -14.91 3.43 7.55
C ARG A 32 -15.64 2.14 7.93
N ARG A 33 -16.43 1.58 7.01
CA ARG A 33 -17.14 0.30 7.21
C ARG A 33 -16.17 -0.85 7.50
N SER A 34 -15.05 -0.91 6.79
CA SER A 34 -14.03 -1.95 6.98
C SER A 34 -13.44 -1.90 8.39
N LEU A 35 -13.08 -0.70 8.87
CA LEU A 35 -12.49 -0.53 10.20
C LEU A 35 -13.52 -0.73 11.33
N LEU A 36 -14.76 -0.27 11.15
CA LEU A 36 -15.84 -0.48 12.12
C LEU A 36 -16.20 -1.97 12.30
N ARG A 37 -16.10 -2.77 11.22
CA ARG A 37 -16.26 -4.23 11.31
C ARG A 37 -15.10 -4.91 12.02
N GLY A 38 -13.97 -4.22 12.18
CA GLY A 38 -12.77 -4.72 12.82
C GLY A 38 -11.75 -5.32 11.84
N LEU A 39 -10.53 -5.46 12.34
CA LEU A 39 -9.41 -6.00 11.57
C LEU A 39 -9.42 -7.53 11.57
N THR A 40 -9.13 -8.12 10.40
CA THR A 40 -8.95 -9.57 10.28
C THR A 40 -7.67 -10.02 11.02
N PRO A 41 -7.55 -11.31 11.39
CA PRO A 41 -6.34 -11.80 12.07
C PRO A 41 -5.05 -11.55 11.29
N GLN A 42 -5.11 -11.60 9.95
CA GLN A 42 -3.94 -11.33 9.11
C GLN A 42 -3.56 -9.85 9.12
N GLN A 43 -4.55 -8.94 9.09
CA GLN A 43 -4.33 -7.50 9.22
C GLN A 43 -3.76 -7.15 10.60
N LYS A 44 -4.21 -7.81 11.68
CA LYS A 44 -3.62 -7.65 13.03
C LYS A 44 -2.14 -8.03 13.05
N LYS A 45 -1.78 -9.18 12.46
CA LYS A 45 -0.37 -9.61 12.31
C LYS A 45 0.46 -8.59 11.51
N LEU A 46 -0.12 -7.98 10.48
CA LEU A 46 0.55 -6.92 9.73
C LEU A 46 0.81 -5.68 10.59
N MET A 47 -0.18 -5.24 11.37
CA MET A 47 -0.04 -4.11 12.30
C MET A 47 1.04 -4.36 13.35
N GLU A 48 1.11 -5.57 13.92
CA GLU A 48 2.18 -5.92 14.85
C GLU A 48 3.57 -5.85 14.20
N LYS A 49 3.71 -6.34 12.96
CA LYS A 49 4.96 -6.24 12.20
C LYS A 49 5.34 -4.79 11.93
N VAL A 50 4.39 -3.95 11.54
CA VAL A 50 4.58 -2.51 11.32
C VAL A 50 5.08 -1.84 12.60
N ARG A 51 4.42 -2.08 13.73
CA ARG A 51 4.83 -1.50 15.03
C ARG A 51 6.23 -1.96 15.45
N LYS A 52 6.56 -3.24 15.26
CA LYS A 52 7.91 -3.78 15.52
C LYS A 52 8.96 -3.10 14.65
N VAL A 53 8.69 -2.91 13.37
CA VAL A 53 9.62 -2.25 12.44
C VAL A 53 9.79 -0.77 12.77
N LYS A 54 8.71 -0.07 13.11
CA LYS A 54 8.78 1.34 13.52
C LYS A 54 9.69 1.54 14.73
N LYS A 55 9.55 0.72 15.78
CA LYS A 55 10.45 0.72 16.95
C LYS A 55 11.91 0.44 16.59
N LYS A 56 12.16 -0.47 15.65
CA LYS A 56 13.52 -0.76 15.18
C LYS A 56 14.11 0.40 14.37
N LEU A 57 13.28 1.09 13.58
CA LEU A 57 13.69 2.25 12.80
C LEU A 57 14.07 3.43 13.72
N GLU A 58 13.37 3.61 14.83
CA GLU A 58 13.73 4.59 15.88
C GLU A 58 15.12 4.32 16.46
N GLN A 59 15.48 3.04 16.64
CA GLN A 59 16.80 2.65 17.16
C GLN A 59 17.91 2.73 16.11
N ASN A 60 17.61 2.39 14.85
CA ASN A 60 18.57 2.44 13.75
C ASN A 60 17.94 3.07 12.49
N PRO A 61 18.12 4.38 12.29
CA PRO A 61 17.47 5.11 11.19
C PRO A 61 18.02 4.75 9.80
N LYS A 62 19.20 4.12 9.72
CA LYS A 62 19.80 3.71 8.44
C LYS A 62 19.36 2.31 7.99
N ALA A 63 18.74 1.52 8.87
CA ALA A 63 18.35 0.16 8.55
C ALA A 63 17.09 0.14 7.67
N ARG A 64 17.17 -0.52 6.52
CA ARG A 64 16.01 -0.77 5.64
C ARG A 64 15.34 -2.07 6.02
N TYR A 65 14.22 -1.97 6.75
CA TYR A 65 13.40 -3.13 7.09
C TYR A 65 12.36 -3.41 6.01
N MET A 66 12.31 -4.65 5.52
CA MET A 66 11.33 -5.09 4.53
C MET A 66 10.13 -5.77 5.21
N ILE A 67 8.93 -5.19 5.06
CA ILE A 67 7.69 -5.81 5.54
C ILE A 67 6.99 -6.48 4.35
N LYS A 68 6.95 -7.82 4.32
CA LYS A 68 6.20 -8.57 3.30
C LYS A 68 4.77 -8.85 3.76
N THR A 69 3.79 -8.62 2.88
CA THR A 69 2.37 -8.86 3.16
C THR A 69 1.62 -9.42 1.95
N HIS A 70 0.66 -10.30 2.23
CA HIS A 70 -0.37 -10.74 1.29
C HIS A 70 -1.69 -9.98 1.47
N CYS A 71 -1.85 -9.25 2.58
CA CYS A 71 -3.04 -8.46 2.86
C CYS A 71 -3.08 -7.23 1.95
N ARG A 72 -3.92 -7.29 0.90
CA ARG A 72 -4.15 -6.21 -0.07
C ARG A 72 -5.36 -5.34 0.31
N ASP A 73 -6.18 -5.84 1.21
CA ASP A 73 -7.44 -5.29 1.72
C ASP A 73 -7.25 -4.39 2.96
N MET A 74 -6.01 -4.18 3.40
CA MET A 74 -5.70 -3.28 4.52
C MET A 74 -5.78 -1.81 4.07
N VAL A 75 -6.45 -0.98 4.89
CA VAL A 75 -6.48 0.48 4.72
C VAL A 75 -5.17 1.07 5.24
N ILE A 76 -4.58 2.00 4.49
CA ILE A 76 -3.36 2.70 4.90
C ILE A 76 -3.71 3.67 6.04
N LEU A 77 -3.11 3.41 7.20
CA LEU A 77 -3.24 4.22 8.40
C LEU A 77 -2.07 5.22 8.51
N PRO A 78 -2.25 6.36 9.21
CA PRO A 78 -1.19 7.35 9.42
C PRO A 78 0.10 6.76 10.02
N GLU A 79 -0.02 5.74 10.88
CA GLU A 79 1.12 5.05 11.49
C GLU A 79 2.07 4.38 10.49
N MET A 80 1.60 4.05 9.28
CA MET A 80 2.36 3.33 8.25
C MET A 80 3.19 4.25 7.34
N VAL A 81 2.95 5.57 7.42
CA VAL A 81 3.60 6.54 6.54
C VAL A 81 5.12 6.52 6.73
N GLY A 82 5.86 6.58 5.62
CA GLY A 82 7.33 6.51 5.63
C GLY A 82 7.92 5.11 5.61
N LEU A 83 7.11 4.06 5.81
CA LEU A 83 7.56 2.67 5.69
C LEU A 83 7.49 2.17 4.24
N THR A 84 8.31 1.17 3.94
CA THR A 84 8.24 0.43 2.67
C THR A 84 7.62 -0.94 2.92
N ILE A 85 6.44 -1.17 2.35
CA ILE A 85 5.70 -2.43 2.46
C ILE A 85 5.74 -3.15 1.11
N HIS A 86 6.16 -4.40 1.14
CA HIS A 86 6.17 -5.32 0.02
C HIS A 86 4.82 -6.02 -0.09
N VAL A 87 4.00 -5.62 -1.07
CA VAL A 87 2.65 -6.15 -1.28
C VAL A 87 2.69 -7.21 -2.37
N TYR A 88 2.13 -8.38 -2.09
CA TYR A 88 2.04 -9.46 -3.07
C TYR A 88 1.04 -9.14 -4.19
N ASN A 89 1.44 -9.32 -5.45
CA ASN A 89 0.58 -9.07 -6.62
C ASN A 89 0.02 -10.33 -7.29
N GLY A 90 0.30 -11.52 -6.74
CA GLY A 90 -0.06 -12.81 -7.35
C GLY A 90 1.14 -13.59 -7.89
N LYS A 91 2.28 -12.92 -8.11
CA LYS A 91 3.53 -13.53 -8.58
C LYS A 91 4.74 -13.07 -7.77
N GLU A 92 4.84 -11.77 -7.53
CA GLU A 92 6.00 -11.10 -6.95
C GLU A 92 5.57 -10.13 -5.86
N PHE A 93 6.51 -9.72 -5.02
CA PHE A 93 6.29 -8.74 -3.95
C PHE A 93 6.73 -7.35 -4.39
N ILE A 94 5.78 -6.49 -4.71
CA ILE A 94 6.05 -5.12 -5.16
C ILE A 94 6.38 -4.24 -3.94
N PRO A 95 7.54 -3.57 -3.89
CA PRO A 95 7.86 -2.61 -2.85
C PRO A 95 7.03 -1.33 -3.04
N VAL A 96 6.17 -1.02 -2.07
CA VAL A 96 5.38 0.21 -2.02
C VAL A 96 5.90 1.07 -0.87
N LYS A 97 6.49 2.23 -1.20
CA LYS A 97 6.86 3.25 -0.22
C LYS A 97 5.64 4.11 0.10
N ILE A 98 5.20 4.11 1.35
CA ILE A 98 3.96 4.78 1.75
C ILE A 98 4.23 6.28 1.92
N VAL A 99 3.56 7.07 1.09
CA VAL A 99 3.56 8.54 1.09
C VAL A 99 2.32 9.04 1.85
N PRO A 100 2.34 10.21 2.53
CA PRO A 100 1.18 10.73 3.25
C PRO A 100 -0.10 10.83 2.40
N GLU A 101 0.04 11.10 1.09
CA GLU A 101 -1.08 11.19 0.14
C GLU A 101 -1.87 9.89 -0.02
N MET A 102 -1.29 8.75 0.39
CA MET A 102 -1.91 7.43 0.29
C MET A 102 -2.81 7.10 1.49
N ILE A 103 -2.90 7.97 2.50
CA ILE A 103 -3.74 7.74 3.69
C ILE A 103 -5.21 7.53 3.28
N GLY A 104 -5.84 6.48 3.80
CA GLY A 104 -7.23 6.14 3.50
C GLY A 104 -7.45 5.38 2.20
N HIS A 105 -6.40 5.05 1.44
CA HIS A 105 -6.46 4.11 0.33
C HIS A 105 -6.21 2.67 0.80
N TYR A 106 -6.58 1.68 -0.02
CA TYR A 106 -6.22 0.29 0.23
C TYR A 106 -4.80 -0.02 -0.28
N LEU A 107 -4.03 -0.82 0.46
CA LEU A 107 -2.68 -1.24 0.03
C LEU A 107 -2.66 -1.90 -1.35
N GLY A 108 -3.71 -2.64 -1.69
CA GLY A 108 -3.84 -3.32 -2.98
C GLY A 108 -3.95 -2.39 -4.19
N GLU A 109 -4.36 -1.12 -4.00
CA GLU A 109 -4.46 -0.14 -5.09
C GLU A 109 -3.08 0.20 -5.68
N PHE A 110 -2.03 0.12 -4.86
CA PHE A 110 -0.66 0.45 -5.26
C PHE A 110 0.14 -0.75 -5.81
N ALA A 111 -0.47 -1.94 -5.85
CA ALA A 111 0.17 -3.17 -6.31
C ALA A 111 -0.66 -3.81 -7.43
N PRO A 112 -0.52 -3.35 -8.69
CA PRO A 112 -1.30 -3.90 -9.80
C PRO A 112 -1.05 -5.40 -9.97
N THR A 113 -2.13 -6.17 -10.12
CA THR A 113 -2.09 -7.63 -10.31
C THR A 113 -1.81 -8.04 -11.74
N CYS A 114 -2.21 -7.20 -12.69
CA CYS A 114 -2.09 -7.45 -14.11
C CYS A 114 -1.09 -6.47 -14.73
N LYS A 115 -0.29 -6.96 -15.68
CA LYS A 115 0.55 -6.09 -16.50
C LYS A 115 -0.36 -5.33 -17.48
N LYS A 116 -0.04 -4.07 -17.74
CA LYS A 116 -0.69 -3.31 -18.81
C LYS A 116 -0.46 -4.05 -20.12
N VAL A 117 -1.54 -4.33 -20.85
CA VAL A 117 -1.45 -4.91 -22.19
C VAL A 117 -1.22 -3.75 -23.15
N GLU A 118 -0.10 -3.82 -23.87
CA GLU A 118 0.17 -2.91 -24.98
C GLU A 118 -0.08 -3.68 -26.26
N HIS A 119 -1.02 -3.19 -27.07
CA HIS A 119 -1.28 -3.76 -28.38
C HIS A 119 -0.14 -3.36 -29.31
N GLY A 120 0.55 -4.35 -29.88
CA GLY A 120 1.50 -4.13 -30.97
C GLY A 120 0.79 -3.75 -32.27
N ALA A 121 1.57 -3.36 -33.28
CA ALA A 121 1.05 -3.21 -34.63
C ALA A 121 0.44 -4.53 -35.11
N PRO A 122 -0.64 -4.51 -35.91
CA PRO A 122 -1.24 -5.72 -36.46
C PRO A 122 -0.15 -6.56 -37.17
N GLY A 123 -0.01 -7.83 -36.75
CA GLY A 123 0.97 -8.78 -37.32
C GLY A 123 2.21 -9.06 -36.47
N LEU A 124 2.61 -8.15 -35.57
CA LEU A 124 3.73 -8.36 -34.65
C LEU A 124 3.21 -8.44 -33.21
N LYS A 125 3.09 -9.67 -32.68
CA LYS A 125 2.79 -10.02 -31.26
C LYS A 125 1.31 -10.14 -30.84
N ALA A 126 0.34 -10.01 -31.75
CA ALA A 126 -1.08 -9.96 -31.36
C ALA A 126 -1.80 -11.32 -31.25
N THR A 127 -1.26 -12.42 -31.78
CA THR A 127 -1.91 -13.74 -31.73
C THR A 127 -1.16 -14.72 -30.84
N ARG A 128 -1.88 -15.55 -30.07
CA ARG A 128 -1.31 -16.70 -29.31
C ARG A 128 -0.47 -17.65 -30.20
N SER A 129 -0.60 -17.55 -31.52
CA SER A 129 0.16 -18.30 -32.53
C SER A 129 1.59 -17.78 -32.78
N SER A 130 1.95 -16.57 -32.35
CA SER A 130 3.30 -16.01 -32.61
C SER A 130 4.33 -16.32 -31.50
N MET A 131 4.03 -17.27 -30.61
CA MET A 131 4.92 -17.62 -29.49
C MET A 131 6.22 -18.31 -29.95
N TYR A 132 6.23 -18.83 -31.18
CA TYR A 132 7.40 -19.43 -31.81
C TYR A 132 7.60 -18.84 -33.21
N VAL A 133 8.44 -17.81 -33.30
CA VAL A 133 9.08 -17.41 -34.55
C VAL A 133 10.53 -17.86 -34.41
N PRO A 134 10.99 -18.88 -35.15
CA PRO A 134 12.39 -19.28 -35.11
C PRO A 134 13.20 -18.14 -35.74
N LEU A 135 14.01 -17.47 -34.91
CA LEU A 135 15.03 -16.55 -35.39
C LEU A 135 16.07 -17.40 -36.14
N LYS A 136 16.29 -17.06 -37.42
CA LYS A 136 17.34 -17.64 -38.26
C LYS A 136 18.69 -17.02 -37.92
#